data_AF-A0A955VYE8-F1
#
_entry.id   AF-A0A955VYE8-F1
#
_cell.length_a   1.000
_cell.length_b   1.000
_cell.length_c   1.000
_cell.angle_alpha   90.00
_cell.angle_beta   90.00
_cell.angle_gamma   90.00
#
_symmetry.space_group_name_H-M   'P 1'
#
loop_
_entity.id
_entity.type
_entity.pdbx_description
1 polymer ?
#
loop_
_entity_poly.entity_id
_entity_poly.type
_entity_poly.pdbx_seq_one_letter_code
_entity_poly.pdbx_strand_id
1 'polypeptide(L)'
;PPKPPVAELSAALMARYPDPSLLAAARDGCELTRRSGRMADSVWLRTLERLAKLPVAAVEEAIAAYLDGHADGDKGEAYLLAIARRKARPQRLPTAAMARSGPGPRPASPPSAFTGYSTLGELSDADVPFGDEDLEAARAGGCR
;
A
#
# COMPACT_ATOMS: atom_id res chain seq x y z
N PRO A 1 -27.53 -14.84 15.55
CA PRO A 1 -26.79 -14.05 16.57
C PRO A 1 -26.49 -12.65 16.01
N PRO A 2 -26.69 -11.56 16.77
CA PRO A 2 -26.29 -10.24 16.32
C PRO A 2 -24.77 -10.19 16.16
N LYS A 3 -24.30 -9.60 15.06
CA LYS A 3 -22.87 -9.40 14.85
C LYS A 3 -22.39 -8.30 15.81
N PRO A 4 -21.30 -8.50 16.54
CA PRO A 4 -20.78 -7.46 17.43
C PRO A 4 -20.44 -6.19 16.63
N PRO A 5 -20.61 -5.00 17.22
CA PRO A 5 -20.26 -3.74 16.59
C PRO A 5 -18.75 -3.68 16.29
N VAL A 6 -18.41 -2.98 15.20
CA VAL A 6 -17.01 -2.83 14.72
C VAL A 6 -16.09 -2.21 15.78
N ALA A 7 -16.62 -1.32 16.62
CA ALA A 7 -15.90 -0.68 17.72
C ALA A 7 -15.42 -1.70 18.77
N GLU A 8 -16.24 -2.68 19.13
CA GLU A 8 -15.85 -3.73 20.08
C GLU A 8 -14.78 -4.66 19.51
N LEU A 9 -14.91 -5.03 18.24
CA LEU A 9 -13.92 -5.89 17.56
C LEU A 9 -12.56 -5.21 17.43
N SER A 10 -12.56 -3.91 17.11
CA SER A 10 -11.32 -3.13 17.02
C SER A 10 -10.68 -2.95 18.40
N ALA A 11 -11.45 -2.64 19.44
CA ALA A 11 -10.95 -2.55 20.81
C ALA A 11 -10.31 -3.86 21.30
N ALA A 12 -10.96 -5.00 21.06
CA ALA A 12 -10.42 -6.32 21.42
C ALA A 12 -9.10 -6.65 20.69
N LEU A 13 -8.96 -6.23 19.43
CA LEU A 13 -7.72 -6.42 18.67
C LEU A 13 -6.61 -5.48 19.14
N MET A 14 -6.95 -4.22 19.49
CA MET A 14 -6.00 -3.25 20.03
C MET A 14 -5.44 -3.68 21.38
N ALA A 15 -6.25 -4.32 22.23
CA ALA A 15 -5.82 -4.84 23.53
C ALA A 15 -4.72 -5.93 23.46
N ARG A 16 -4.46 -6.51 22.27
CA ARG A 16 -3.35 -7.47 22.07
C ARG A 16 -1.98 -6.79 22.02
N TYR A 17 -1.95 -5.48 21.78
CA TYR A 17 -0.71 -4.73 21.61
C TYR A 17 -0.40 -3.95 22.90
N PRO A 18 0.83 -4.06 23.42
CA PRO A 18 1.29 -3.34 24.61
C PRO A 18 1.05 -1.83 24.55
N ASP A 19 1.26 -1.22 23.38
CA ASP A 19 1.12 0.22 23.19
C ASP A 19 -0.03 0.57 22.23
N PRO A 20 -1.22 0.91 22.75
CA PRO A 20 -2.35 1.30 21.92
C PRO A 20 -2.15 2.67 21.25
N SER A 21 -1.24 3.51 21.76
CA SER A 21 -0.99 4.85 21.23
C SER A 21 -0.29 4.80 19.86
N LEU A 22 0.62 3.82 19.67
CA LEU A 22 1.28 3.57 18.39
C LEU A 22 0.28 3.21 17.29
N LEU A 23 -0.74 2.41 17.61
CA LEU A 23 -1.80 2.06 16.66
C LEU A 23 -2.68 3.25 16.30
N ALA A 24 -2.99 4.12 17.26
CA ALA A 24 -3.73 5.34 17.01
C ALA A 24 -2.94 6.28 16.09
N ALA A 25 -1.65 6.53 16.40
CA ALA A 25 -0.78 7.36 15.56
C ALA A 25 -0.62 6.78 14.14
N ALA A 26 -0.50 5.46 14.00
CA ALA A 26 -0.44 4.81 12.69
C ALA A 26 -1.75 4.96 11.90
N ARG A 27 -2.89 4.89 12.59
CA ARG A 27 -4.20 5.19 12.01
C ARG A 27 -4.23 6.62 11.51
N ASP A 28 -3.84 7.59 12.32
CA ASP A 28 -3.85 9.01 11.96
C ASP A 28 -2.97 9.26 10.71
N GLY A 29 -1.77 8.68 10.65
CA GLY A 29 -0.93 8.72 9.44
C GLY A 29 -1.60 8.12 8.21
N CYS A 30 -2.32 7.00 8.37
CA CYS A 30 -3.10 6.39 7.29
C CYS A 30 -4.29 7.27 6.86
N GLU A 31 -4.86 8.08 7.75
CA GLU A 31 -5.96 9.00 7.43
C GLU A 31 -5.49 10.12 6.50
N LEU A 32 -4.26 10.61 6.70
CA LEU A 32 -3.64 11.66 5.87
C LEU A 32 -3.45 11.22 4.42
N THR A 33 -3.27 9.93 4.15
CA THR A 33 -3.08 9.45 2.76
C THR A 33 -4.36 9.42 1.95
N ARG A 34 -5.52 9.61 2.58
CA ARG A 34 -6.82 9.53 1.90
C ARG A 34 -7.26 10.92 1.50
N ARG A 35 -7.83 11.03 0.31
CA ARG A 35 -8.40 12.29 -0.19
C ARG A 35 -9.45 12.90 0.76
N SER A 36 -10.17 12.06 1.52
CA SER A 36 -11.17 12.50 2.49
C SER A 36 -10.59 12.94 3.83
N GLY A 37 -9.29 12.71 4.10
CA GLY A 37 -8.66 12.95 5.40
C GLY A 37 -9.28 12.16 6.56
N ARG A 38 -9.96 11.04 6.25
CA ARG A 38 -10.66 10.19 7.24
C ARG A 38 -10.62 8.73 6.82
N MET A 39 -10.40 7.84 7.78
CA MET A 39 -10.45 6.40 7.57
C MET A 39 -11.71 5.82 8.20
N ALA A 40 -12.43 5.01 7.41
CA ALA A 40 -13.61 4.31 7.92
C ALA A 40 -13.18 3.20 8.88
N ASP A 41 -13.93 3.00 9.97
CA ASP A 41 -13.62 1.98 10.97
C ASP A 41 -13.58 0.57 10.40
N SER A 42 -14.39 0.29 9.37
CA SER A 42 -14.38 -1.00 8.67
C SER A 42 -13.08 -1.26 7.90
N VAL A 43 -12.44 -0.21 7.39
CA VAL A 43 -11.12 -0.30 6.73
C VAL A 43 -10.06 -0.55 7.79
N TRP A 44 -10.08 0.23 8.87
CA TRP A 44 -9.13 0.05 9.98
C TRP A 44 -9.25 -1.33 10.63
N LEU A 45 -10.47 -1.82 10.87
CA LEU A 45 -10.71 -3.15 11.39
C LEU A 45 -10.10 -4.23 10.48
N ARG A 46 -10.29 -4.14 9.16
CA ARG A 46 -9.66 -5.09 8.21
C ARG A 46 -8.14 -5.04 8.24
N THR A 47 -7.55 -3.86 8.48
CA THR A 47 -6.10 -3.72 8.66
C THR A 47 -5.65 -4.39 9.94
N LEU A 48 -6.34 -4.16 11.07
CA LEU A 48 -6.07 -4.81 12.35
C LEU A 48 -6.20 -6.34 12.26
N GLU A 49 -7.23 -6.86 11.59
CA GLU A 49 -7.40 -8.30 11.35
C GLU A 49 -6.24 -8.92 10.56
N ARG A 50 -5.63 -8.16 9.64
CA ARG A 50 -4.46 -8.62 8.88
C ARG A 50 -3.19 -8.56 9.73
N LEU A 51 -3.01 -7.51 10.53
CA LEU A 51 -1.89 -7.37 11.46
C LEU A 51 -1.95 -8.42 12.57
N ALA A 52 -3.14 -8.77 13.04
CA ALA A 52 -3.38 -9.78 14.08
C ALA A 52 -2.94 -11.21 13.70
N LYS A 53 -2.65 -11.45 12.41
CA LYS A 53 -2.08 -12.71 11.89
C LYS A 53 -0.56 -12.75 11.97
N LEU A 54 0.08 -11.63 12.26
CA LEU A 54 1.53 -11.46 12.37
C LEU A 54 1.95 -11.45 13.85
N PRO A 55 3.20 -11.77 14.18
CA PRO A 55 3.69 -11.68 15.56
C PRO A 55 3.69 -10.23 16.04
N VAL A 56 3.24 -10.01 17.28
CA VAL A 56 3.05 -8.68 17.89
C VAL A 56 4.32 -7.82 17.79
N ALA A 57 5.48 -8.37 18.14
CA ALA A 57 6.76 -7.65 18.06
C ALA A 57 7.08 -7.14 16.64
N ALA A 58 6.78 -7.92 15.60
CA ALA A 58 7.02 -7.50 14.21
C ALA A 58 6.06 -6.37 13.78
N VAL A 59 4.85 -6.35 14.34
CA VAL A 59 3.87 -5.29 14.08
C VAL A 59 4.30 -4.00 14.78
N GLU A 60 4.75 -4.06 16.04
CA GLU A 60 5.26 -2.89 16.76
C GLU A 60 6.46 -2.26 16.04
N GLU A 61 7.45 -3.07 15.66
CA GLU A 61 8.59 -2.57 14.88
C GLU A 61 8.16 -1.97 13.54
N ALA A 62 7.14 -2.53 12.90
CA ALA A 62 6.63 -2.02 11.64
C ALA A 62 5.89 -0.70 11.79
N ILE A 63 5.12 -0.54 12.88
CA ILE A 63 4.44 0.71 13.21
C ILE A 63 5.48 1.79 13.55
N ALA A 64 6.47 1.47 14.38
CA ALA A 64 7.55 2.41 14.70
C ALA A 64 8.30 2.87 13.44
N ALA A 65 8.67 1.94 12.55
CA ALA A 65 9.33 2.28 11.28
C ALA A 65 8.42 3.07 10.32
N TYR A 66 7.11 2.84 10.38
CA TYR A 66 6.14 3.62 9.60
C TYR A 66 6.04 5.05 10.11
N LEU A 67 5.93 5.24 11.43
CA LEU A 67 5.82 6.56 12.04
C LEU A 67 7.09 7.40 11.86
N ASP A 68 8.26 6.75 11.87
CA ASP A 68 9.56 7.43 11.73
C ASP A 68 9.76 8.09 10.36
N GLY A 69 9.29 7.46 9.28
CA GLY A 69 9.58 7.93 7.91
C GLY A 69 8.36 8.24 7.02
N HIS A 70 7.15 7.89 7.47
CA HIS A 70 5.96 7.90 6.60
C HIS A 70 4.69 8.38 7.30
N ALA A 71 4.80 9.01 8.46
CA ALA A 71 3.65 9.63 9.14
C ALA A 71 3.06 10.81 8.37
N ASP A 72 3.77 11.36 7.38
CA ASP A 72 3.40 12.59 6.65
C ASP A 72 2.26 12.40 5.63
N GLY A 73 1.76 11.17 5.47
CA GLY A 73 0.64 10.87 4.56
C GLY A 73 1.06 10.32 3.19
N ASP A 74 2.34 10.06 2.96
CA ASP A 74 2.86 9.56 1.67
C ASP A 74 2.54 8.07 1.41
N LYS A 75 2.35 7.28 2.48
CA LYS A 75 2.18 5.83 2.42
C LYS A 75 1.03 5.39 3.31
N GLY A 76 0.07 4.66 2.76
CA GLY A 76 -1.14 4.23 3.48
C GLY A 76 -1.01 2.85 4.16
N GLU A 77 -2.15 2.27 4.48
CA GLU A 77 -2.30 1.01 5.21
C GLU A 77 -1.65 -0.19 4.49
N ALA A 78 -1.63 -0.17 3.16
CA ALA A 78 -1.00 -1.22 2.36
C ALA A 78 0.52 -1.28 2.58
N TYR A 79 1.14 -0.13 2.80
CA TYR A 79 2.58 -0.02 3.05
C TYR A 79 2.93 -0.49 4.45
N LEU A 80 2.16 -0.07 5.46
CA LEU A 80 2.29 -0.57 6.84
C LEU A 80 2.23 -2.11 6.89
N LEU A 81 1.26 -2.71 6.19
CA LEU A 81 1.15 -4.16 6.07
C LEU A 81 2.36 -4.81 5.37
N ALA A 82 2.94 -4.14 4.37
CA ALA A 82 4.14 -4.63 3.69
C ALA A 82 5.37 -4.65 4.63
N ILE A 83 5.56 -3.59 5.43
CA ILE A 83 6.63 -3.54 6.45
C ILE A 83 6.42 -4.66 7.48
N ALA A 84 5.21 -4.79 8.02
CA ALA A 84 4.90 -5.82 9.02
C ALA A 84 5.15 -7.23 8.50
N ARG A 85 4.75 -7.52 7.25
CA ARG A 85 5.05 -8.82 6.59
C ARG A 85 6.55 -9.04 6.41
N ARG A 86 7.30 -8.00 6.04
CA ARG A 86 8.75 -8.09 5.89
C ARG A 86 9.43 -8.38 7.21
N LYS A 87 8.99 -7.74 8.30
CA LYS A 87 9.50 -7.92 9.67
C LYS A 87 9.14 -9.30 10.25
N ALA A 88 7.93 -9.78 9.96
CA ALA A 88 7.46 -11.10 10.39
C ALA A 88 8.13 -12.25 9.64
N ARG A 89 8.70 -12.00 8.46
CA ARG A 89 9.42 -13.02 7.72
C ARG A 89 10.72 -13.34 8.46
N PRO A 90 10.99 -14.61 8.80
CA PRO A 90 12.28 -14.98 9.38
C PRO A 90 13.35 -14.49 8.40
N GLN A 91 14.28 -13.66 8.90
CA GLN A 91 15.38 -13.18 8.08
C GLN A 91 16.07 -14.42 7.55
N ARG A 92 15.94 -14.66 6.24
CA ARG A 92 16.77 -15.64 5.57
C ARG A 92 18.16 -15.11 5.76
N LEU A 93 18.91 -15.69 6.70
CA LEU A 93 20.35 -15.54 6.81
C LEU A 93 20.86 -15.52 5.36
N PRO A 94 21.62 -14.50 4.93
CA PRO A 94 22.19 -14.50 3.61
C PRO A 94 23.02 -15.78 3.54
N THR A 95 22.48 -16.79 2.86
CA THR A 95 23.16 -18.06 2.68
C THR A 95 24.40 -17.72 1.88
N ALA A 96 25.54 -17.66 2.58
CA ALA A 96 26.88 -17.64 2.02
C ALA A 96 27.17 -18.86 1.10
N ALA A 97 26.14 -19.66 0.78
CA ALA A 97 26.18 -20.84 -0.07
C ALA A 97 25.98 -20.57 -1.57
N MET A 98 25.74 -19.32 -2.02
CA MET A 98 25.63 -19.00 -3.46
C MET A 98 26.92 -18.48 -4.10
N ALA A 99 28.05 -18.47 -3.39
CA ALA A 99 29.35 -18.08 -3.93
C ALA A 99 30.10 -19.18 -4.72
N ARG A 100 29.48 -20.33 -5.05
CA ARG A 100 30.16 -21.44 -5.75
C ARG A 100 29.43 -22.05 -6.96
N SER A 101 28.44 -21.36 -7.53
CA SER A 101 27.95 -21.73 -8.86
C SER A 101 28.31 -20.62 -9.82
N GLY A 102 29.51 -20.74 -10.40
CA GLY A 102 29.90 -19.95 -11.56
C GLY A 102 28.84 -20.09 -12.66
N PRO A 103 28.65 -19.07 -13.50
CA PRO A 103 27.74 -19.16 -14.63
C PRO A 103 28.23 -20.28 -15.55
N GLY A 104 27.53 -21.42 -15.55
CA GLY A 104 27.72 -22.43 -16.58
C GLY A 104 27.49 -21.79 -17.95
N PRO A 105 28.23 -22.22 -18.99
CA PRO A 105 28.07 -21.68 -20.34
C PRO A 105 26.60 -21.85 -20.78
N ARG A 106 25.94 -20.72 -21.06
CA ARG A 106 24.60 -20.74 -21.64
C ARG A 106 24.69 -21.44 -23.00
N PRO A 107 23.90 -22.47 -23.29
CA PRO A 107 23.79 -22.99 -24.65
C PRO A 107 23.25 -21.86 -25.54
N ALA A 108 23.96 -21.59 -26.63
CA ALA A 108 23.59 -20.57 -27.60
C ALA A 108 22.18 -20.86 -28.14
N SER A 109 21.24 -19.94 -27.91
CA SER A 109 19.95 -19.98 -28.59
C SER A 109 20.19 -19.80 -30.10
N PRO A 110 19.60 -20.64 -30.97
CA PRO A 110 19.65 -20.41 -32.40
C PRO A 110 18.87 -19.12 -32.76
N PRO A 111 19.30 -18.39 -33.81
CA PRO A 111 18.57 -17.22 -34.27
C PRO A 111 17.18 -17.65 -34.76
N SER A 112 16.15 -17.14 -34.09
CA SER A 112 14.78 -17.26 -34.55
C SER A 112 14.63 -16.43 -35.83
N ALA A 113 14.46 -17.10 -36.97
CA ALA A 113 14.04 -16.51 -38.22
C ALA A 113 12.59 -16.04 -38.06
N PHE A 114 12.40 -14.85 -37.48
CA PHE A 114 11.11 -14.17 -37.50
C PHE A 114 10.98 -13.44 -38.83
N THR A 115 10.61 -14.21 -39.85
CA THR A 115 10.16 -13.71 -41.15
C THR A 115 8.76 -13.14 -41.00
N GLY A 116 8.65 -11.82 -41.06
CA GLY A 116 7.64 -11.07 -41.80
C GLY A 116 6.17 -11.20 -41.40
N TYR A 117 5.59 -10.10 -40.94
CA TYR A 117 4.32 -9.59 -41.47
C TYR A 117 4.21 -8.08 -41.31
N SER A 118 4.34 -7.44 -42.48
CA SER A 118 3.56 -6.31 -43.01
C SER A 118 3.08 -5.19 -42.07
N THR A 119 3.73 -4.05 -42.27
CA THR A 119 3.13 -2.71 -42.40
C THR A 119 1.76 -2.70 -43.10
N LEU A 120 0.76 -2.11 -42.45
CA LEU A 120 -0.18 -1.10 -42.98
C LEU A 120 -1.26 -0.83 -41.92
N GLY A 121 -1.43 0.43 -41.53
CA GLY A 121 -2.45 0.82 -40.55
C GLY A 121 -2.29 2.25 -40.06
N GLU A 122 -2.16 3.19 -41.00
CA GLU A 122 -2.36 4.62 -40.79
C GLU A 122 -3.78 4.83 -40.26
N LEU A 123 -3.91 5.32 -39.03
CA LEU A 123 -5.18 5.75 -38.44
C LEU A 123 -4.93 7.08 -37.71
N SER A 124 -4.98 8.11 -38.53
CA SER A 124 -5.69 9.37 -38.34
C SER A 124 -5.70 9.98 -36.94
N ASP A 125 -4.95 11.08 -36.85
CA ASP A 125 -5.30 12.31 -36.16
C ASP A 125 -6.82 12.48 -35.97
N ALA A 126 -7.27 12.27 -34.73
CA ALA A 126 -8.58 12.72 -34.28
C ALA A 126 -8.34 13.85 -33.29
N ASP A 127 -8.42 15.06 -33.84
CA ASP A 127 -8.77 16.33 -33.20
C ASP A 127 -9.73 16.10 -32.03
N VAL A 128 -9.22 16.23 -30.79
CA VAL A 128 -10.07 16.36 -29.60
C VAL A 128 -10.09 17.85 -29.25
N PRO A 129 -11.20 18.57 -29.50
CA PRO A 129 -11.31 19.94 -29.04
C PRO A 129 -11.33 19.95 -27.50
N PHE A 130 -10.33 20.61 -26.94
CA PHE A 130 -10.26 21.05 -25.55
C PHE A 130 -11.46 21.97 -25.30
N GLY A 131 -12.44 21.48 -24.55
CA GLY A 131 -13.50 22.30 -23.98
C GLY A 131 -12.97 23.08 -22.79
N ASP A 132 -12.43 24.27 -23.05
CA ASP A 132 -12.32 25.35 -22.07
C ASP A 132 -13.70 26.03 -21.97
N GLU A 133 -14.56 25.61 -21.03
CA GLU A 133 -15.69 26.42 -20.57
C GLU A 133 -16.10 25.96 -19.15
N ASP A 134 -16.41 26.94 -18.28
CA ASP A 134 -16.85 26.84 -16.88
C ASP A 134 -15.79 26.79 -15.75
N LEU A 135 -14.88 27.77 -15.77
CA LEU A 135 -14.25 28.33 -14.57
C LEU A 135 -14.85 29.71 -14.23
N GLU A 136 -16.17 29.87 -14.10
CA GLU A 136 -16.73 31.10 -13.49
C GLU A 136 -18.18 30.94 -12.98
N ALA A 137 -18.37 30.27 -11.84
CA ALA A 137 -19.61 30.43 -11.08
C ALA A 137 -19.41 30.26 -9.56
N ALA A 138 -19.69 31.36 -8.85
CA ALA A 138 -20.06 31.43 -7.43
C ALA A 138 -18.95 31.30 -6.36
N ARG A 139 -17.97 32.20 -6.44
CA ARG A 139 -17.59 33.00 -5.26
C ARG A 139 -18.73 33.99 -4.97
N ALA A 140 -19.71 33.64 -4.13
CA ALA A 140 -20.58 34.62 -3.46
C ALA A 140 -21.43 33.99 -2.35
N GLY A 141 -21.34 34.56 -1.15
CA GLY A 141 -22.28 34.33 -0.04
C GLY A 141 -21.65 33.52 1.10
N GLY A 142 -21.31 34.07 2.25
CA GLY A 142 -21.78 35.31 2.84
C GLY A 142 -21.91 35.05 4.34
N CYS A 143 -21.32 35.93 5.13
CA CYS A 143 -21.37 35.91 6.57
C CYS A 143 -22.82 35.88 7.08
N ARG A 144 -23.09 35.06 8.09
CA ARG A 144 -23.84 35.47 9.29
C ARG A 144 -23.63 34.45 10.40
#